data_AF-A0A2E8EVI3-F1
#
_entry.id   AF-A0A2E8EVI3-F1
#
_cell.length_a   1.000
_cell.length_b   1.000
_cell.length_c   1.000
_cell.angle_alpha   90.00
_cell.angle_beta   90.00
_cell.angle_gamma   90.00
#
_symmetry.space_group_name_H-M   'P 1'
#
loop_
_entity.id
_entity.type
_entity.pdbx_description
1 polymer ?
#
loop_
_entity_poly.entity_id
_entity_poly.type
_entity_poly.pdbx_seq_one_letter_code
_entity_poly.pdbx_strand_id
1 'polypeptide(L)'
;MLKQYLIVFLIIAALLGIIVGYAGYSHIKSELFLIEIKEKAENKNRQSRTISDSVKGIVTDLLFFSVQENLVHLFESKDYSATNIAKEYLKFAQISGLYDQIRVIDSNGMELMRINYNNGKPVLVPHGQLQDKKNRYYFS
;
A
#
# COMPACT_ATOMS: atom_id res chain seq x y z
N MET A 1 27.33 -38.93 -61.00
CA MET A 1 27.96 -37.63 -60.66
C MET A 1 26.95 -36.63 -60.10
N LEU A 2 26.02 -36.07 -60.89
CA LEU A 2 25.11 -34.99 -60.42
C LEU A 2 24.29 -35.32 -59.15
N LYS A 3 23.74 -36.54 -59.05
CA LYS A 3 22.96 -36.98 -57.87
C LYS A 3 23.76 -36.96 -56.55
N GLN A 4 25.05 -37.30 -56.59
CA GLN A 4 25.90 -37.34 -55.40
C GLN A 4 26.19 -35.92 -54.89
N TYR A 5 26.47 -34.97 -55.79
CA TYR A 5 26.64 -33.56 -55.42
C TYR A 5 25.37 -32.97 -54.79
N LEU A 6 24.19 -33.32 -55.32
CA LEU A 6 22.92 -32.82 -54.81
C LEU A 6 22.62 -33.35 -53.40
N ILE A 7 22.94 -34.62 -53.11
CA ILE A 7 22.80 -35.19 -51.76
C ILE A 7 23.72 -34.49 -50.76
N VAL A 8 25.00 -34.28 -51.11
CA VAL A 8 25.96 -33.58 -50.23
C VAL A 8 25.51 -32.14 -49.97
N PHE A 9 25.05 -31.43 -51.00
CA PHE A 9 24.52 -30.07 -50.87
C PHE A 9 23.32 -30.01 -49.92
N LEU A 10 22.36 -30.94 -50.04
CA LEU A 10 21.19 -30.98 -49.17
C LEU A 10 21.54 -31.24 -47.71
N ILE A 11 22.52 -32.11 -47.43
CA ILE A 11 22.98 -32.38 -46.07
C ILE A 11 23.61 -31.12 -45.45
N ILE A 12 24.46 -30.42 -46.20
CA ILE A 12 25.09 -29.17 -45.74
C ILE A 12 24.02 -28.09 -45.51
N ALA A 13 23.07 -27.95 -46.43
CA ALA A 13 21.96 -27.00 -46.29
C ALA A 13 21.09 -27.31 -45.07
N ALA A 14 20.80 -28.58 -44.80
CA ALA A 14 20.05 -29.01 -43.62
C ALA A 14 20.82 -28.71 -42.32
N LEU A 15 22.13 -29.00 -42.27
CA LEU A 15 22.98 -28.67 -41.12
C LEU A 15 23.03 -27.17 -40.85
N LEU A 16 23.19 -26.35 -41.91
CA LEU A 16 23.15 -24.89 -41.79
C LEU A 16 21.79 -24.40 -41.29
N GLY A 17 20.69 -24.97 -41.82
CA GLY A 17 19.33 -24.64 -41.38
C GLY A 17 19.11 -24.93 -39.90
N ILE A 18 19.61 -26.07 -39.40
CA ILE A 18 19.53 -26.42 -37.97
C ILE A 18 20.33 -25.44 -37.11
N ILE A 19 21.56 -25.09 -37.52
CA ILE A 19 22.42 -24.16 -36.79
C ILE A 19 21.76 -22.77 -36.72
N VAL A 20 21.27 -22.25 -37.85
CA VAL A 20 20.59 -20.94 -37.91
C VAL A 20 19.30 -20.97 -37.10
N GLY A 21 18.50 -22.03 -37.22
CA GLY A 21 17.26 -22.20 -36.45
C GLY A 21 17.51 -22.24 -34.95
N TYR A 22 18.54 -22.98 -34.51
CA TYR A 22 18.93 -23.05 -33.09
C TYR A 22 19.45 -21.71 -32.56
N ALA A 23 20.25 -21.00 -33.36
CA ALA A 23 20.75 -19.67 -33.00
C ALA A 23 19.60 -18.67 -32.85
N GLY A 24 18.66 -18.65 -33.80
CA GLY A 24 17.47 -17.79 -33.76
C GLY A 24 16.57 -18.12 -32.56
N TYR A 25 16.30 -19.40 -32.30
CA TYR A 25 15.54 -19.84 -31.13
C TYR A 25 16.21 -19.41 -29.81
N SER A 26 17.53 -19.61 -29.71
CA SER A 26 18.30 -19.22 -28.52
C SER A 26 18.30 -17.70 -28.30
N HIS A 27 18.36 -16.92 -29.38
CA HIS A 27 18.29 -15.46 -29.32
C HIS A 27 16.94 -14.98 -28.77
N ILE A 28 15.83 -15.47 -29.35
CA ILE A 28 14.46 -15.13 -28.91
C ILE A 28 14.26 -15.51 -27.44
N LYS A 29 14.72 -16.70 -27.03
CA LYS A 29 14.61 -17.14 -25.63
C LYS A 29 15.37 -16.23 -24.66
N SER A 30 16.52 -15.74 -25.07
CA SER A 30 17.34 -14.84 -24.25
C SER A 30 16.69 -13.46 -24.12
N GLU A 31 16.11 -12.93 -25.21
CA GLU A 31 15.35 -11.68 -25.16
C GLU A 31 14.13 -11.78 -24.25
N LEU A 32 13.37 -12.87 -24.36
CA LEU A 32 12.23 -13.15 -23.49
C LEU A 32 12.63 -13.20 -22.01
N PHE A 33 13.74 -13.88 -21.70
CA PHE A 33 14.26 -13.94 -20.33
C PHE A 33 14.67 -12.57 -19.79
N LEU A 34 15.31 -11.73 -20.63
CA LEU A 34 15.67 -10.37 -20.25
C LEU A 34 14.44 -9.47 -20.02
N ILE A 35 13.39 -9.62 -20.83
CA ILE A 35 12.11 -8.91 -20.63
C ILE A 35 11.49 -9.33 -19.30
N GLU A 36 11.42 -10.63 -19.02
CA GLU A 36 10.85 -11.16 -17.77
C GLU A 36 11.58 -10.63 -16.52
N ILE A 37 12.92 -10.57 -16.56
CA ILE A 37 13.72 -9.99 -15.46
C ILE A 37 13.39 -8.52 -15.25
N LYS A 38 13.29 -7.73 -16.34
CA LYS A 38 12.96 -6.31 -16.27
C LYS A 38 11.58 -6.10 -15.68
N GLU A 39 10.58 -6.84 -16.15
CA GLU A 39 9.21 -6.76 -15.63
C GLU A 39 9.15 -7.09 -14.14
N LYS A 40 9.83 -8.17 -13.71
CA LYS A 40 9.90 -8.55 -12.29
C LYS A 40 10.56 -7.46 -11.44
N ALA A 41 11.66 -6.87 -11.90
CA ALA A 41 12.35 -5.80 -11.20
C ALA A 41 11.50 -4.52 -11.11
N GLU A 42 10.83 -4.14 -12.19
CA GLU A 42 9.90 -3.00 -12.20
C GLU A 42 8.72 -3.23 -11.27
N ASN A 43 8.10 -4.41 -11.31
CA ASN A 43 6.97 -4.73 -10.44
C ASN A 43 7.35 -4.69 -8.97
N LYS A 44 8.53 -5.21 -8.61
CA LYS A 44 9.07 -5.09 -7.25
C LYS A 44 9.25 -3.62 -6.83
N ASN A 45 9.83 -2.80 -7.71
CA ASN A 45 10.02 -1.37 -7.44
C ASN A 45 8.69 -0.62 -7.32
N ARG A 46 7.69 -0.95 -8.16
CA ARG A 46 6.34 -0.41 -8.08
C ARG A 46 5.70 -0.73 -6.74
N GLN A 47 5.76 -1.98 -6.29
CA GLN A 47 5.22 -2.39 -5.00
C GLN A 47 5.87 -1.62 -3.83
N SER A 48 7.20 -1.52 -3.81
CA SER A 48 7.91 -0.74 -2.78
C SER A 48 7.51 0.74 -2.78
N ARG A 49 7.31 1.33 -3.96
CA ARG A 49 6.81 2.72 -4.07
C ARG A 49 5.39 2.85 -3.55
N THR A 50 4.48 1.96 -3.92
CA THR A 50 3.10 1.96 -3.40
C THR A 50 3.08 1.92 -1.87
N ILE A 51 3.89 1.05 -1.25
CA ILE A 51 4.00 0.99 0.22
C ILE A 51 4.53 2.32 0.77
N SER A 52 5.59 2.86 0.16
CA SER A 52 6.19 4.13 0.59
C SER A 52 5.21 5.29 0.50
N ASP A 53 4.40 5.34 -0.56
CA ASP A 53 3.37 6.35 -0.77
C ASP A 53 2.24 6.22 0.25
N SER A 54 1.80 4.98 0.56
CA SER A 54 0.83 4.73 1.63
C SER A 54 1.34 5.19 3.00
N VAL A 55 2.59 4.88 3.34
CA VAL A 55 3.21 5.33 4.60
C VAL A 55 3.31 6.85 4.64
N LYS A 56 3.70 7.48 3.53
CA LYS A 56 3.75 8.95 3.41
C LYS A 56 2.37 9.58 3.62
N GLY A 57 1.31 8.96 3.10
CA GLY A 57 -0.08 9.37 3.36
C GLY A 57 -0.41 9.34 4.85
N ILE A 58 -0.12 8.24 5.53
CA ILE A 58 -0.33 8.10 6.98
C ILE A 58 0.45 9.16 7.77
N VAL A 59 1.72 9.42 7.43
CA VAL A 59 2.53 10.45 8.09
C VAL A 59 1.92 11.84 7.89
N THR A 60 1.40 12.12 6.70
CA THR A 60 0.76 13.40 6.38
C THR A 60 -0.52 13.58 7.20
N ASP A 61 -1.34 12.54 7.31
CA ASP A 61 -2.54 12.55 8.16
C ASP A 61 -2.19 12.77 9.63
N LEU A 62 -1.16 12.08 10.15
CA LEU A 62 -0.70 12.25 11.53
C LEU A 62 -0.19 13.67 11.80
N LEU A 63 0.57 14.24 10.86
CA LEU A 63 1.04 15.62 10.97
C LEU A 63 -0.14 16.60 10.98
N PHE A 64 -1.13 16.39 10.11
CA PHE A 64 -2.37 17.19 10.08
C PHE A 64 -3.07 17.18 11.46
N PHE A 65 -3.22 16.02 12.09
CA PHE A 65 -3.82 15.94 13.43
C PHE A 65 -2.95 16.54 14.52
N SER A 66 -1.63 16.42 14.43
CA SER A 66 -0.70 16.90 15.46
C SER A 66 -0.68 18.43 15.62
N VAL A 67 -1.01 19.16 14.55
CA VAL A 67 -0.99 20.64 14.53
C VAL A 67 -2.38 21.26 14.70
N GLN A 68 -3.41 20.44 14.93
CA GLN A 68 -4.78 20.90 14.99
C GLN A 68 -5.08 21.57 16.35
N GLU A 69 -5.28 22.89 16.34
CA GLU A 69 -5.58 23.70 17.55
C GLU A 69 -6.80 23.18 18.31
N ASN A 70 -7.82 22.70 17.60
CA ASN A 70 -9.03 22.14 18.22
C ASN A 70 -8.69 20.94 19.12
N LEU A 71 -7.76 20.07 18.70
CA LEU A 71 -7.36 18.91 19.49
C LEU A 71 -6.64 19.34 20.77
N VAL A 72 -5.82 20.38 20.71
CA VAL A 72 -5.16 20.98 21.89
C VAL A 72 -6.21 21.54 22.86
N HIS A 73 -7.18 22.29 22.35
CA HIS A 73 -8.26 22.84 23.17
C HIS A 73 -9.14 21.76 23.83
N LEU A 74 -9.31 20.58 23.21
CA LEU A 74 -10.00 19.45 23.83
C LEU A 74 -9.36 19.04 25.16
N PHE A 75 -8.02 19.08 25.23
CA PHE A 75 -7.28 18.71 26.44
C PHE A 75 -7.27 19.83 27.48
N GLU A 76 -7.33 21.10 27.07
CA GLU A 76 -7.21 22.25 27.97
C GLU A 76 -8.54 22.66 28.63
N SER A 77 -9.64 22.76 27.87
CA SER A 77 -10.83 23.45 28.37
C SER A 77 -11.92 22.52 28.91
N LYS A 78 -11.87 21.20 28.64
CA LYS A 78 -12.89 20.17 28.99
C LYS A 78 -14.36 20.53 28.68
N ASP A 79 -14.61 21.66 28.02
CA ASP A 79 -15.94 22.23 27.83
C ASP A 79 -16.26 22.33 26.34
N TYR A 80 -17.37 21.70 25.95
CA TYR A 80 -18.12 21.79 24.69
C TYR A 80 -17.39 21.88 23.33
N SER A 81 -16.09 21.56 23.23
CA SER A 81 -15.35 21.43 21.96
C SER A 81 -15.41 20.02 21.36
N ALA A 82 -15.70 19.00 22.20
CA ALA A 82 -15.73 17.60 21.81
C ALA A 82 -16.71 17.31 20.66
N THR A 83 -17.85 18.00 20.61
CA THR A 83 -18.85 17.81 19.55
C THR A 83 -18.37 18.32 18.19
N ASN A 84 -17.61 19.42 18.16
CA ASN A 84 -17.10 19.99 16.91
C ASN A 84 -15.96 19.13 16.35
N ILE A 85 -15.06 18.69 17.22
CA ILE A 85 -13.98 17.77 16.89
C ILE A 85 -14.53 16.43 16.43
N ALA A 86 -15.55 15.89 17.11
CA ALA A 86 -16.21 14.66 16.69
C ALA A 86 -16.81 14.77 15.28
N LYS A 87 -17.44 15.90 14.94
CA LYS A 87 -17.97 16.15 13.58
C LYS A 87 -16.85 16.20 12.54
N GLU A 88 -15.74 16.84 12.87
CA GLU A 88 -14.59 16.93 11.97
C GLU A 88 -13.96 15.56 11.72
N TYR A 89 -13.75 14.78 12.78
CA TYR A 89 -13.14 13.45 12.70
C TYR A 89 -14.09 12.44 12.04
N LEU A 90 -15.41 12.61 12.21
CA LEU A 90 -16.42 11.84 11.47
C LEU A 90 -16.30 12.09 9.96
N LYS A 91 -16.17 13.35 9.55
CA LYS A 91 -15.96 13.71 8.14
C LYS A 91 -14.63 13.19 7.62
N PHE A 92 -13.57 13.31 8.41
CA PHE A 92 -12.28 12.75 8.05
C PHE A 92 -12.36 11.24 7.84
N ALA A 93 -12.95 10.49 8.78
CA ALA A 93 -13.13 9.05 8.65
C ALA A 93 -13.94 8.69 7.39
N GLN A 94 -14.97 9.49 7.05
CA GLN A 94 -15.77 9.30 5.83
C GLN A 94 -14.94 9.50 4.56
N ILE A 95 -14.09 10.53 4.51
CA ILE A 95 -13.31 10.91 3.33
C ILE A 95 -12.10 9.97 3.17
N SER A 96 -11.37 9.72 4.25
CA SER A 96 -10.17 8.90 4.25
C SER A 96 -10.50 7.44 3.93
N GLY A 97 -11.49 6.87 4.63
CA GLY A 97 -11.86 5.45 4.51
C GLY A 97 -10.74 4.45 4.84
N LEU A 98 -9.58 4.94 5.29
CA LEU A 98 -8.39 4.15 5.55
C LEU A 98 -8.37 3.55 6.97
N TYR A 99 -9.02 4.22 7.91
CA TYR A 99 -8.95 3.90 9.33
C TYR A 99 -10.24 3.25 9.79
N ASP A 100 -10.15 2.02 10.31
CA ASP A 100 -11.29 1.35 10.94
C ASP A 100 -11.79 2.12 12.17
N GLN A 101 -10.87 2.73 12.93
CA GLN A 101 -11.21 3.44 14.16
C GLN A 101 -10.25 4.61 14.43
N ILE A 102 -10.79 5.72 14.92
CA ILE A 102 -10.03 6.89 15.39
C ILE A 102 -10.35 7.10 16.86
N ARG A 103 -9.33 7.16 17.72
CA ARG A 103 -9.46 7.33 19.18
C ARG A 103 -8.65 8.52 19.67
N VAL A 104 -9.27 9.34 20.50
CA VAL A 104 -8.57 10.31 21.34
C VAL A 104 -8.58 9.77 22.76
N ILE A 105 -7.39 9.65 23.35
CA ILE A 105 -7.18 9.08 24.68
C ILE A 105 -6.47 10.13 25.52
N ASP A 106 -6.90 10.31 26.77
CA ASP A 106 -6.24 11.20 27.71
C ASP A 106 -4.94 10.62 28.28
N SER A 107 -4.22 11.42 29.05
CA SER A 107 -2.97 11.02 29.71
C SER A 107 -3.16 9.92 30.77
N ASN A 108 -4.38 9.68 31.25
CA ASN A 108 -4.70 8.61 32.19
C ASN A 108 -5.08 7.29 31.49
N GLY A 109 -5.14 7.29 30.15
CA GLY A 109 -5.54 6.14 29.36
C GLY A 109 -7.04 6.03 29.09
N MET A 110 -7.86 7.03 29.46
CA MET A 110 -9.29 7.01 29.20
C MET A 110 -9.61 7.53 27.80
N GLU A 111 -10.39 6.77 27.02
CA GLU A 111 -10.92 7.26 25.74
C GLU A 111 -11.84 8.48 25.98
N LEU A 112 -11.50 9.62 25.36
CA LEU A 112 -12.33 10.83 25.34
C LEU A 112 -13.30 10.84 24.16
N MET A 113 -12.88 10.23 23.04
CA MET A 113 -13.66 10.14 21.81
C MET A 113 -13.25 8.88 21.04
N ARG A 114 -14.22 8.19 20.45
CA ARG A 114 -13.99 7.09 19.51
C ARG A 114 -14.94 7.17 18.32
N ILE A 115 -14.38 7.07 17.12
CA ILE A 115 -15.14 6.94 15.88
C ILE A 115 -14.82 5.58 15.27
N ASN A 116 -15.86 4.84 14.88
CA ASN A 116 -15.73 3.58 14.18
C ASN A 116 -16.19 3.75 12.73
N TYR A 117 -15.33 3.41 11.78
CA TYR A 117 -15.63 3.34 10.35
C TYR A 117 -16.35 2.02 10.06
N ASN A 118 -17.68 2.02 10.18
CA ASN A 118 -18.49 0.81 9.96
C ASN A 118 -18.77 0.63 8.46
N ASN A 119 -17.79 0.12 7.70
CA ASN A 119 -17.92 -0.17 6.26
C ASN A 119 -18.50 0.99 5.44
N GLY A 120 -17.88 2.17 5.53
CA GLY A 120 -18.32 3.37 4.79
C GLY A 120 -19.31 4.26 5.54
N LYS A 121 -19.73 3.88 6.76
CA LYS A 121 -20.55 4.70 7.65
C LYS A 121 -19.82 4.94 8.98
N PRO A 122 -19.01 6.00 9.11
CA PRO A 122 -18.37 6.34 10.36
C PRO A 122 -19.41 6.80 11.39
N VAL A 123 -19.28 6.30 12.62
CA VAL A 123 -20.19 6.60 13.73
C VAL A 123 -19.39 6.97 14.97
N LEU A 124 -19.83 8.04 15.64
CA LEU A 124 -19.31 8.44 16.95
C LEU A 124 -19.85 7.47 18.01
N VAL A 125 -18.93 6.89 18.79
CA VAL A 125 -19.27 5.96 19.86
C VAL A 125 -19.82 6.73 21.07
N PRO A 126 -20.95 6.29 21.67
CA PRO A 126 -21.50 6.92 22.86
C PRO A 126 -20.53 6.88 24.04
N HIS A 127 -20.56 7.91 24.89
CA HIS A 127 -19.67 8.04 26.06
C HIS A 127 -19.64 6.78 26.96
N GLY A 128 -20.78 6.11 27.17
CA GLY A 128 -20.86 4.90 27.99
C GLY A 128 -20.16 3.66 27.40
N GLN A 129 -19.68 3.72 26.15
CA GLN A 129 -18.96 2.62 25.48
C GLN A 129 -17.48 2.94 25.22
N LEU A 130 -17.02 4.10 25.71
CA LEU A 130 -15.61 4.48 25.72
C LEU A 130 -14.87 3.61 26.73
N GLN A 131 -13.64 3.25 26.39
CA GLN A 131 -12.87 2.24 27.11
C GLN A 131 -11.66 2.84 27.81
N ASP A 132 -11.31 2.28 28.98
CA ASP A 132 -10.02 2.49 29.63
C ASP A 132 -8.93 1.67 28.90
N LYS A 133 -7.84 2.33 28.53
CA LYS A 133 -6.71 1.80 27.76
C LYS A 133 -5.39 1.89 28.50
N LYS A 134 -5.37 2.22 29.80
CA LYS A 134 -4.13 2.32 30.58
C LYS A 134 -3.25 1.07 30.58
N ASN A 135 -3.84 -0.11 30.37
CA ASN A 135 -3.12 -1.39 30.35
C ASN A 135 -2.53 -1.74 28.95
N ARG A 136 -2.56 -0.81 28.00
CA ARG A 136 -2.03 -1.04 26.64
C ARG A 136 -0.55 -0.70 26.59
N TYR A 137 0.21 -1.38 25.73
CA TYR A 137 1.67 -1.26 25.62
C TYR A 137 2.22 0.16 25.35
N TYR A 138 1.36 1.10 24.94
CA TYR A 138 1.73 2.50 24.68
C TYR A 138 1.43 3.43 25.86
N PHE A 139 0.90 2.89 26.97
CA PHE A 139 0.84 3.53 28.29
C PHE A 139 1.77 2.71 29.20
N SER A 140 2.98 3.22 29.45
CA SER A 140 4.02 2.56 30.27
C SER A 140 4.65 3.58 31.20
#